data_AF-K6GGX5-F1
#
_entry.id   AF-K6GGX5-F1
#
_cell.length_a   1.000
_cell.length_b   1.000
_cell.length_c   1.000
_cell.angle_alpha   90.00
_cell.angle_beta   90.00
_cell.angle_gamma   90.00
#
_symmetry.space_group_name_H-M   'P 1'
#
loop_
_entity.id
_entity.type
_entity.pdbx_description
1 polymer ?
#
loop_
_entity_poly.entity_id
_entity_poly.type
_entity_poly.pdbx_seq_one_letter_code
_entity_poly.pdbx_strand_id
1 'polypeptide(L)'
;MLKGCIIFSAACLFAIGCYVMFKPDLGDLGFIPVVATNAETASEFRSLFAGSFLAYAYLLMRFAFSYNQISIAVSIAYIMGFIAFGRIVSFFYEGINSFGLIVFFGEIFLAIVLIMAHKKRKNEIPYF
;
A
#
# COMPACT_ATOMS: atom_id res chain seq x y z
N MET A 1 -12.10 -14.40 -19.41
CA MET A 1 -13.04 -13.43 -18.81
C MET A 1 -12.59 -13.01 -17.40
N LEU A 2 -12.52 -13.92 -16.41
CA LEU A 2 -12.13 -13.60 -15.03
C LEU A 2 -10.75 -12.93 -14.87
N LYS A 3 -9.73 -13.41 -15.59
CA LYS A 3 -8.40 -12.77 -15.60
C LYS A 3 -8.44 -11.32 -16.09
N GLY A 4 -9.29 -11.03 -17.08
CA GLY A 4 -9.50 -9.65 -17.57
C GLY A 4 -10.12 -8.76 -16.51
N CYS A 5 -11.10 -9.25 -15.76
CA CYS A 5 -11.71 -8.54 -14.63
C CYS A 5 -10.67 -8.21 -13.55
N ILE A 6 -9.79 -9.16 -13.20
CA ILE A 6 -8.73 -8.95 -12.20
C ILE A 6 -7.76 -7.86 -12.65
N ILE A 7 -7.32 -7.91 -13.90
CA ILE A 7 -6.41 -6.90 -14.47
C ILE A 7 -7.07 -5.52 -14.48
N PHE A 8 -8.35 -5.45 -14.88
CA PHE A 8 -9.11 -4.21 -14.85
C PHE A 8 -9.23 -3.65 -13.43
N SER A 9 -9.58 -4.48 -12.44
CA SER A 9 -9.63 -4.07 -11.03
C SER A 9 -8.26 -3.59 -10.52
N ALA A 10 -7.17 -4.25 -10.90
CA ALA A 10 -5.83 -3.83 -10.56
C ALA A 10 -5.50 -2.45 -11.17
N ALA A 11 -5.89 -2.20 -12.42
CA ALA A 11 -5.71 -0.91 -13.08
C ALA A 11 -6.52 0.21 -12.38
N CYS A 12 -7.77 -0.05 -11.98
CA CYS A 12 -8.56 0.91 -11.22
C CYS A 12 -7.93 1.24 -9.86
N LEU A 13 -7.49 0.23 -9.11
CA LEU A 13 -6.83 0.43 -7.82
C LEU A 13 -5.52 1.19 -7.97
N PHE A 14 -4.74 0.88 -8.99
CA PHE A 14 -3.52 1.60 -9.32
C PHE A 14 -3.81 3.08 -9.61
N ALA A 15 -4.80 3.36 -10.47
CA ALA A 15 -5.17 4.72 -10.83
C ALA A 15 -5.65 5.54 -9.62
N ILE A 16 -6.51 4.96 -8.78
CA ILE A 16 -7.00 5.62 -7.56
C ILE A 16 -5.86 5.83 -6.55
N GLY A 17 -5.00 4.82 -6.35
CA GLY A 17 -3.84 4.91 -5.48
C GLY A 17 -2.88 6.03 -5.93
N CYS A 18 -2.54 6.08 -7.21
CA CYS A 18 -1.71 7.16 -7.76
C CYS A 18 -2.38 8.53 -7.63
N TYR A 19 -3.69 8.62 -7.93
CA TYR A 19 -4.45 9.87 -7.83
C TYR A 19 -4.38 10.41 -6.41
N VAL A 20 -4.69 9.61 -5.39
CA VAL A 20 -4.67 10.08 -4.00
C VAL A 20 -3.25 10.35 -3.50
N MET A 21 -2.28 9.48 -3.82
CA MET A 21 -0.92 9.61 -3.31
C MET A 21 -0.23 10.90 -3.77
N PHE A 22 -0.43 11.30 -5.02
CA PHE A 22 0.28 12.43 -5.62
C PHE A 22 -0.56 13.70 -5.77
N LYS A 23 -1.82 13.68 -5.34
CA LYS A 23 -2.64 14.90 -5.34
C LYS A 23 -2.13 15.89 -4.28
N PRO A 24 -1.90 17.16 -4.65
CA PRO A 24 -1.37 18.15 -3.70
C PRO A 24 -2.33 18.46 -2.55
N ASP A 25 -3.62 18.57 -2.83
CA ASP A 25 -4.65 18.91 -1.85
C ASP A 25 -5.66 17.76 -1.68
N LEU A 26 -5.78 17.25 -0.46
CA LEU A 26 -6.73 16.18 -0.10
C LEU A 26 -8.00 16.71 0.57
N GLY A 27 -8.17 18.03 0.65
CA GLY A 27 -9.41 18.68 1.08
C GLY A 27 -10.57 18.47 0.11
N ASP A 28 -10.28 18.22 -1.17
CA ASP A 28 -11.27 17.90 -2.20
C ASP A 28 -10.80 16.76 -3.10
N LEU A 29 -11.23 15.54 -2.77
CA LEU A 29 -10.92 14.34 -3.55
C LEU A 29 -11.89 14.09 -4.71
N GLY A 30 -12.83 15.01 -4.97
CA GLY A 30 -13.81 14.90 -6.05
C GLY A 30 -14.80 13.75 -5.84
N PHE A 31 -14.57 12.62 -6.52
CA PHE A 31 -15.49 11.47 -6.52
C PHE A 31 -15.30 10.52 -5.32
N ILE A 32 -14.24 10.71 -4.52
CA ILE A 32 -14.04 9.95 -3.28
C ILE A 32 -14.73 10.74 -2.16
N PRO A 33 -15.77 10.18 -1.50
CA PRO A 33 -16.58 10.90 -0.52
C PRO A 33 -15.88 10.95 0.86
N VAL A 34 -14.61 11.35 0.88
CA VAL A 34 -13.79 11.48 2.09
C VAL A 34 -12.99 12.77 1.97
N VAL A 35 -12.84 13.48 3.08
CA VAL A 35 -12.10 14.74 3.15
C VAL A 35 -11.06 14.64 4.26
N ALA A 36 -9.80 14.96 3.95
CA ALA A 36 -8.76 15.09 4.96
C ALA A 36 -8.78 16.52 5.53
N THR A 37 -9.29 16.66 6.76
CA THR A 37 -9.47 17.98 7.41
C THR A 37 -8.26 18.45 8.20
N ASN A 38 -7.25 17.59 8.39
CA ASN A 38 -5.99 17.92 9.06
C ASN A 38 -4.81 17.17 8.42
N ALA A 39 -3.59 17.60 8.76
CA ALA A 39 -2.35 17.07 8.19
C ALA A 39 -2.11 15.60 8.58
N GLU A 40 -2.48 15.18 9.80
CA GLU A 40 -2.34 13.77 10.18
C GLU A 40 -3.22 12.86 9.33
N THR A 41 -4.49 13.23 9.14
CA THR A 41 -5.44 12.48 8.31
C THR A 41 -5.00 12.47 6.85
N ALA A 42 -4.50 13.59 6.33
CA ALA A 42 -3.96 13.66 4.97
C ALA A 42 -2.75 12.73 4.79
N SER A 43 -1.86 12.68 5.78
CA SER A 43 -0.71 11.78 5.78
C SER A 43 -1.13 10.31 5.80
N GLU A 44 -2.11 9.93 6.63
CA GLU A 44 -2.65 8.57 6.63
C GLU A 44 -3.36 8.23 5.32
N PHE A 45 -4.03 9.20 4.68
CA PHE A 45 -4.71 8.96 3.42
C PHE A 45 -3.72 8.71 2.27
N ARG A 46 -2.58 9.42 2.23
CA ARG A 46 -1.51 9.12 1.26
C ARG A 46 -0.77 7.84 1.57
N SER A 47 -0.50 7.58 2.84
CA SER A 47 0.26 6.40 3.25
C SER A 47 -0.60 5.14 3.26
N LEU A 48 -1.54 5.04 4.21
CA LEU A 48 -2.30 3.83 4.44
C LEU A 48 -3.30 3.58 3.31
N PHE A 49 -4.12 4.56 2.95
CA PHE A 49 -5.16 4.36 1.93
C PHE A 49 -4.54 4.21 0.55
N ALA A 50 -3.78 5.20 0.07
CA ALA A 50 -3.23 5.15 -1.28
C ALA A 50 -2.13 4.08 -1.44
N GLY A 51 -1.25 3.93 -0.44
CA GLY A 51 -0.23 2.88 -0.45
C GLY A 51 -0.81 1.47 -0.48
N SER A 52 -1.87 1.20 0.29
CA SER A 52 -2.56 -0.09 0.24
C SER A 52 -3.16 -0.38 -1.14
N PHE A 53 -3.75 0.63 -1.79
CA PHE A 53 -4.34 0.46 -3.13
C PHE A 53 -3.28 0.10 -4.18
N LEU A 54 -2.10 0.75 -4.12
CA LEU A 54 -0.97 0.40 -4.98
C LEU A 54 -0.46 -1.02 -4.69
N ALA A 55 -0.38 -1.42 -3.42
CA ALA A 55 0.00 -2.78 -3.04
C ALA A 55 -0.98 -3.82 -3.58
N TYR A 56 -2.29 -3.56 -3.45
CA TYR A 56 -3.33 -4.45 -3.94
C TYR A 56 -3.30 -4.57 -5.45
N ALA A 57 -3.09 -3.46 -6.17
CA ALA A 57 -2.89 -3.49 -7.62
C ALA A 57 -1.70 -4.39 -8.00
N TYR A 58 -0.56 -4.26 -7.31
CA TYR A 58 0.60 -5.13 -7.51
C TYR A 58 0.28 -6.60 -7.22
N LEU A 59 -0.36 -6.91 -6.09
CA LEU A 59 -0.68 -8.29 -5.69
C LEU A 59 -1.69 -8.94 -6.66
N LEU A 60 -2.66 -8.18 -7.17
CA LEU A 60 -3.61 -8.66 -8.18
C LEU A 60 -2.92 -8.92 -9.52
N MET A 61 -2.01 -8.04 -9.95
CA MET A 61 -1.19 -8.28 -11.15
C MET A 61 -0.34 -9.53 -10.97
N ARG A 62 0.31 -9.70 -9.80
CA ARG A 62 1.06 -10.92 -9.48
C ARG A 62 0.15 -12.15 -9.53
N PHE A 63 -1.05 -12.10 -8.95
CA PHE A 63 -2.01 -13.20 -9.01
C PHE A 63 -2.42 -13.55 -10.45
N ALA A 64 -2.62 -12.56 -11.31
CA ALA A 64 -3.04 -12.79 -12.69
C ALA A 64 -1.95 -13.41 -13.59
N PHE A 65 -0.67 -13.19 -13.27
CA PHE A 65 0.45 -13.55 -14.15
C PHE A 65 1.47 -14.54 -13.54
N SER A 66 1.49 -14.72 -12.22
CA SER A 66 2.45 -15.57 -11.53
C SER A 66 1.76 -16.73 -10.83
N TYR A 67 2.28 -17.94 -11.05
CA TYR A 67 1.84 -19.17 -10.37
C TYR A 67 2.69 -19.50 -9.13
N ASN A 68 3.72 -18.69 -8.85
CA ASN A 68 4.60 -18.94 -7.72
C ASN A 68 3.89 -18.60 -6.41
N GLN A 69 3.86 -19.57 -5.51
CA GLN A 69 3.37 -19.37 -4.15
C GLN A 69 4.16 -18.23 -3.49
N ILE A 70 3.44 -17.42 -2.73
CA ILE A 70 4.01 -16.36 -1.92
C ILE A 70 3.63 -16.63 -0.48
N SER A 71 4.57 -16.43 0.42
CA SER A 71 4.26 -16.52 1.84
C SER A 71 3.43 -15.33 2.29
N ILE A 72 2.59 -15.55 3.29
CA ILE A 72 1.82 -14.49 3.95
C ILE A 72 2.74 -13.35 4.40
N ALA A 73 3.91 -13.70 4.96
CA ALA A 73 4.89 -12.73 5.43
C ALA A 73 5.39 -11.79 4.31
N VAL A 74 5.67 -12.33 3.11
CA VAL A 74 6.15 -11.51 1.99
C VAL A 74 5.02 -10.66 1.41
N SER A 75 3.79 -11.19 1.34
CA SER A 75 2.63 -10.39 0.92
C SER A 75 2.38 -9.19 1.83
N ILE A 76 2.42 -9.39 3.15
CA ILE A 76 2.28 -8.31 4.12
C ILE A 76 3.47 -7.35 4.01
N ALA A 77 4.70 -7.85 3.85
CA ALA A 77 5.87 -6.99 3.68
C ALA A 77 5.77 -6.09 2.43
N TYR A 78 5.22 -6.57 1.32
CA TYR A 78 4.94 -5.72 0.16
C TYR A 78 3.94 -4.63 0.50
N ILE A 79 2.81 -4.96 1.16
CA ILE A 79 1.81 -3.96 1.57
C ILE A 79 2.46 -2.89 2.45
N MET A 80 3.20 -3.30 3.48
CA MET A 80 3.91 -2.37 4.36
C MET A 80 4.93 -1.51 3.61
N GLY A 81 5.63 -2.07 2.61
CA GLY A 81 6.56 -1.32 1.77
C GLY A 81 5.88 -0.22 0.93
N PHE A 82 4.73 -0.51 0.34
CA PHE A 82 3.96 0.52 -0.39
C PHE A 82 3.34 1.57 0.54
N ILE A 83 2.87 1.17 1.72
CA ILE A 83 2.39 2.11 2.75
C ILE A 83 3.52 3.05 3.19
N ALA A 84 4.70 2.49 3.48
CA ALA A 84 5.90 3.26 3.84
C ALA A 84 6.34 4.19 2.71
N PHE A 85 6.23 3.76 1.46
CA PHE A 85 6.46 4.64 0.31
C PHE A 85 5.45 5.80 0.28
N GLY A 86 4.16 5.53 0.47
CA GLY A 86 3.13 6.58 0.58
C GLY A 86 3.38 7.53 1.75
N ARG A 87 3.97 7.03 2.85
CA ARG A 87 4.39 7.84 4.00
C ARG A 87 5.52 8.81 3.64
N ILE A 88 6.54 8.32 2.91
CA ILE A 88 7.61 9.17 2.37
C ILE A 88 7.01 10.27 1.50
N VAL A 89 6.07 9.93 0.62
CA VAL A 89 5.34 10.91 -0.20
C VAL A 89 4.60 11.92 0.69
N SER A 90 3.90 11.47 1.73
CA SER A 90 3.22 12.36 2.67
C SER A 90 4.15 13.35 3.36
N PHE A 91 5.39 12.96 3.69
CA PHE A 91 6.33 13.88 4.32
C PHE A 91 6.73 15.04 3.41
N PHE A 92 6.64 14.88 2.09
CA PHE A 92 6.85 15.96 1.13
C PHE A 92 5.67 16.96 1.06
N TYR A 93 4.44 16.50 1.31
CA TYR A 93 3.24 17.36 1.23
C TYR A 93 2.80 17.93 2.59
N GLU A 94 2.76 17.09 3.62
CA GLU A 94 2.26 17.44 4.97
C GLU A 94 3.39 17.89 5.91
N GLY A 95 4.65 17.64 5.52
CA GLY A 95 5.80 17.78 6.39
C GLY A 95 5.98 16.59 7.33
N ILE A 96 7.06 16.65 8.10
CA ILE A 96 7.45 15.59 9.03
C ILE A 96 6.82 15.90 10.40
N ASN A 97 6.01 14.98 10.91
CA ASN A 97 5.47 15.04 12.27
C ASN A 97 5.87 13.79 13.08
N SER A 98 5.86 13.90 14.41
CA SER A 98 6.34 12.85 15.31
C SER A 98 5.55 11.55 15.16
N PHE A 99 4.23 11.64 14.97
CA PHE A 99 3.37 10.47 14.79
C PHE A 99 3.73 9.72 13.51
N GLY A 100 3.78 10.42 12.38
CA GLY A 100 4.14 9.87 11.07
C GLY A 100 5.53 9.27 11.05
N LEU A 101 6.52 9.87 11.74
CA LEU A 101 7.86 9.28 11.89
C LEU A 101 7.82 7.95 12.66
N ILE A 102 7.13 7.90 13.80
CA ILE A 102 7.01 6.67 14.60
C ILE A 102 6.35 5.57 13.77
N VAL A 103 5.26 5.90 13.08
CA VAL A 103 4.53 4.95 12.24
C VAL A 103 5.40 4.50 11.06
N PHE A 104 6.12 5.40 10.39
CA PHE A 104 7.06 5.06 9.32
C PHE A 104 8.11 4.03 9.76
N PHE A 105 8.75 4.27 10.91
CA PHE A 105 9.73 3.31 11.44
C PHE A 105 9.07 1.99 11.82
N GLY A 106 7.84 2.01 12.33
CA GLY A 106 7.04 0.80 12.57
C GLY A 106 6.74 0.02 11.30
N GLU A 107 6.37 0.70 10.21
CA GLU A 107 6.09 0.12 8.90
C GLU A 107 7.33 -0.58 8.33
N ILE A 108 8.47 0.11 8.33
CA ILE A 108 9.76 -0.44 7.87
C ILE A 108 10.24 -1.58 8.78
N PHE A 109 10.15 -1.42 10.09
CA PHE A 109 10.53 -2.45 11.06
C PHE A 109 9.73 -3.74 10.83
N LEU A 110 8.41 -3.64 10.70
CA LEU A 110 7.55 -4.79 10.44
C LEU A 110 7.90 -5.47 9.12
N ALA A 111 8.10 -4.70 8.04
CA ALA A 111 8.50 -5.24 6.74
C ALA A 111 9.82 -6.04 6.85
N ILE A 112 10.83 -5.50 7.55
CA ILE A 112 12.12 -6.17 7.76
C ILE A 112 11.94 -7.47 8.56
N VAL A 113 11.22 -7.41 9.69
CA VAL A 113 10.99 -8.59 10.54
C VAL A 113 10.29 -9.70 9.75
N LEU A 114 9.29 -9.37 8.94
CA LEU A 114 8.58 -10.33 8.09
C LEU A 114 9.49 -10.95 7.02
N ILE A 115 10.33 -10.15 6.37
CA ILE A 115 11.30 -10.66 5.38
C ILE A 115 12.32 -11.59 6.06
N MET A 116 12.81 -11.24 7.25
CA MET A 116 13.72 -12.08 8.02
C MET A 116 13.06 -13.39 8.48
N ALA A 117 11.81 -13.31 8.94
CA ALA A 117 11.04 -14.47 9.37
C ALA A 117 10.73 -15.41 8.19
N HIS A 118 10.40 -14.86 7.01
CA HIS A 118 10.18 -15.62 5.79
C HIS A 118 11.38 -16.49 5.41
N LYS A 119 12.61 -15.99 5.61
CA LYS A 119 13.84 -16.78 5.35
C LYS A 119 13.94 -18.03 6.23
N LYS A 120 13.30 -18.05 7.40
CA LYS A 120 13.33 -19.18 8.35
C LYS A 120 12.12 -20.11 8.22
N ARG A 121 10.95 -19.58 7.85
CA ARG A 121 9.70 -20.35 7.70
C ARG A 121 8.90 -19.86 6.50
N LYS A 122 8.68 -20.75 5.53
CA LYS A 122 7.83 -20.48 4.37
C LYS A 122 6.39 -20.88 4.67
N ASN A 123 5.63 -19.96 5.27
CA ASN A 123 4.17 -20.10 5.40
C ASN A 123 3.51 -19.67 4.08
N GLU A 124 3.68 -20.49 3.06
CA GLU A 124 3.06 -20.33 1.75
C GLU A 124 1.57 -20.68 1.84
N ILE A 125 0.72 -19.91 1.16
CA ILE A 125 -0.70 -20.28 0.99
C ILE A 125 -0.75 -21.25 -0.19
N PRO A 126 -1.08 -22.53 0.03
CA PRO A 126 -1.19 -23.48 -1.07
C PRO A 126 -2.38 -23.11 -1.95
N TYR A 127 -2.24 -23.30 -3.26
CA TYR A 127 -3.31 -23.03 -4.23
C TYR A 127 -4.37 -24.15 -4.27
N PHE A 128 -4.11 -25.29 -3.60
CA PHE A 128 -4.94 -26.50 -3.52
C PHE A 128 -4.82 -27.15 -2.15
#